data_AF-A0A1W9V0Q8-F1
#
_entry.id   AF-A0A1W9V0Q8-F1
#
_cell.length_a   1.000
_cell.length_b   1.000
_cell.length_c   1.000
_cell.angle_alpha   90.00
_cell.angle_beta   90.00
_cell.angle_gamma   90.00
#
_symmetry.space_group_name_H-M   'P 1'
#
loop_
_entity.id
_entity.type
_entity.pdbx_description
1 polymer ?
#
loop_
_entity_poly.entity_id
_entity_poly.type
_entity_poly.pdbx_seq_one_letter_code
_entity_poly.pdbx_strand_id
1 'polypeptide(L)'
;MFKLIKKFFTPPVFKDNEEKSQTAAYLNIIILAIFFGSIITAVINASISILILHTSPDALVMALLGGTGLFFLILYILLRLGYIRSISIVIPTTLWLAFTVPAYTFDGIRDNAIFGYFVVILIAGLVSETFILISFDALSILSVITIFLAETNGIITTTFGTPPPLSDVIIISVLLLISGFLLSAVVGRLSTSYAQAKQSTKDLEESNQELKIAQEILEEQAGKLARRSQYQQASAEVMREAVSTLKTTSLLPKLAELINTQFNLYRMGIFLVDTTGEWIVLSAASGEDIPEELISSFRLKVGSKSIVGYVAEVGQPYITHDVKEDPLFIDDPSTSDVRSEIALPLRIRENTIGVLDVQSREVAAFDDEDISILQTLADQVAIAINNARLFEQQLSTALESARLFQDTQRRAAREQLTGQITDKVHSSPGVEKIIQTALDELHKALGTSHAYVRLGNAPTQDEVQQGDGTPPAGDISPSGEEDTSPVKDASSGTSAEKSDPAKIDDLKDESGASNDG
;
A
#
# COMPACT_ATOMS: atom_id res chain seq x y z
N MET A 1 -43.18 32.19 21.67
CA MET A 1 -44.48 32.05 20.97
C MET A 1 -44.38 31.14 19.72
N PHE A 2 -43.43 31.37 18.80
CA PHE A 2 -43.28 30.61 17.54
C PHE A 2 -43.08 29.07 17.71
N LYS A 3 -42.29 28.61 18.69
CA LYS A 3 -42.10 27.17 18.98
C LYS A 3 -43.37 26.47 19.49
N LEU A 4 -44.21 27.16 20.26
CA LEU A 4 -45.47 26.64 20.79
C LEU A 4 -46.53 26.51 19.68
N ILE A 5 -46.58 27.50 18.79
CA ILE A 5 -47.42 27.48 17.59
C ILE A 5 -46.99 26.33 16.67
N LYS A 6 -45.68 26.20 16.37
CA LYS A 6 -45.17 25.09 15.53
C LYS A 6 -45.50 23.72 16.13
N LYS A 7 -45.34 23.54 17.45
CA LYS A 7 -45.69 22.29 18.15
C LYS A 7 -47.20 21.99 18.13
N PHE A 8 -48.04 23.02 18.10
CA PHE A 8 -49.49 22.89 17.92
C PHE A 8 -49.84 22.41 16.50
N PHE A 9 -49.18 22.90 15.45
CA PHE A 9 -49.50 22.47 14.09
C PHE A 9 -48.85 21.13 13.68
N THR A 10 -47.80 20.68 14.38
CA THR A 10 -47.15 19.39 14.08
C THR A 10 -48.02 18.20 14.51
N PRO A 11 -48.21 17.19 13.63
CA PRO A 11 -48.97 15.99 13.94
C PRO A 11 -48.27 15.14 15.02
N PRO A 12 -49.02 14.31 15.78
CA PRO A 12 -48.42 13.40 16.74
C PRO A 12 -47.70 12.25 16.02
N VAL A 13 -46.50 11.91 16.51
CA VAL A 13 -45.67 10.82 15.99
C VAL A 13 -45.63 9.71 17.03
N PHE A 14 -46.00 8.50 16.63
CA PHE A 14 -46.03 7.28 17.44
C PHE A 14 -44.86 6.38 17.03
N LYS A 15 -43.85 6.27 17.89
CA LYS A 15 -42.59 5.56 17.60
C LYS A 15 -42.76 4.06 17.31
N ASP A 16 -43.80 3.45 17.85
CA ASP A 16 -44.01 1.99 17.77
C ASP A 16 -44.90 1.57 16.60
N ASN A 17 -45.49 2.53 15.87
CA ASN A 17 -46.36 2.23 14.74
C ASN A 17 -46.39 3.41 13.74
N GLU A 18 -45.67 3.23 12.65
CA GLU A 18 -45.48 4.26 11.62
C GLU A 18 -46.76 4.51 10.80
N GLU A 19 -47.57 3.48 10.56
CA GLU A 19 -48.86 3.58 9.89
C GLU A 19 -49.86 4.43 10.71
N LYS A 20 -49.87 4.26 12.04
CA LYS A 20 -50.62 5.12 12.96
C LYS A 20 -50.14 6.57 12.89
N SER A 21 -48.83 6.80 12.77
CA SER A 21 -48.26 8.15 12.68
C SER A 21 -48.63 8.85 11.38
N GLN A 22 -48.63 8.13 10.25
CA GLN A 22 -49.06 8.67 8.96
C GLN A 22 -50.55 9.01 8.97
N THR A 23 -51.38 8.08 9.45
CA THR A 23 -52.83 8.31 9.61
C THR A 23 -53.12 9.51 10.49
N ALA A 24 -52.38 9.67 11.60
CA ALA A 24 -52.51 10.82 12.47
C ALA A 24 -52.09 12.14 11.81
N ALA A 25 -51.15 12.11 10.86
CA ALA A 25 -50.77 13.28 10.08
C ALA A 25 -51.90 13.74 9.15
N TYR A 26 -52.53 12.81 8.42
CA TYR A 26 -53.68 13.13 7.59
C TYR A 26 -54.87 13.65 8.43
N LEU A 27 -55.18 12.98 9.53
CA LEU A 27 -56.20 13.42 10.48
C LEU A 27 -55.94 14.82 11.02
N ASN A 28 -54.70 15.13 11.38
CA ASN A 28 -54.32 16.44 11.90
C ASN A 28 -54.60 17.55 10.87
N ILE A 29 -54.25 17.32 9.60
CA ILE A 29 -54.50 18.30 8.52
C ILE A 29 -56.00 18.48 8.31
N ILE A 30 -56.76 17.38 8.22
CA ILE A 30 -58.21 17.42 7.95
C ILE A 30 -58.96 18.10 9.08
N ILE A 31 -58.68 17.76 10.34
CA ILE A 31 -59.34 18.36 11.51
C ILE A 31 -59.06 19.86 11.56
N LEU A 32 -57.81 20.28 11.33
CA LEU A 32 -57.47 21.71 11.32
C LEU A 32 -58.14 22.44 10.16
N ALA A 33 -58.16 21.84 8.97
CA ALA A 33 -58.84 22.43 7.80
C ALA A 33 -60.32 22.66 8.06
N ILE A 34 -61.02 21.66 8.64
CA ILE A 34 -62.45 21.79 8.96
C ILE A 34 -62.67 22.77 10.11
N PHE A 35 -61.84 22.73 11.15
CA PHE A 35 -61.92 23.66 12.28
C PHE A 35 -61.79 25.12 11.82
N PHE A 36 -60.73 25.46 11.09
CA PHE A 36 -60.56 26.82 10.57
C PHE A 36 -61.60 27.17 9.50
N GLY A 37 -62.00 26.20 8.67
CA GLY A 37 -63.07 26.38 7.69
C GLY A 37 -64.39 26.77 8.36
N SER A 38 -64.75 26.15 9.49
CA SER A 38 -65.96 26.50 10.25
C SER A 38 -65.91 27.93 10.80
N ILE A 39 -64.75 28.36 11.32
CA ILE A 39 -64.54 29.72 11.84
C ILE A 39 -64.66 30.74 10.70
N ILE A 40 -63.99 30.49 9.57
CA ILE A 40 -64.04 31.37 8.40
C ILE A 40 -65.48 31.50 7.90
N THR A 41 -66.19 30.38 7.79
CA THR A 41 -67.59 30.35 7.35
C THR A 41 -68.49 31.13 8.30
N ALA A 42 -68.27 31.03 9.62
CA ALA A 42 -69.02 31.81 10.61
C ALA A 42 -68.76 33.32 10.46
N VAL A 43 -67.50 33.71 10.25
CA VAL A 43 -67.12 35.12 10.05
C VAL A 43 -67.74 35.67 8.77
N ILE A 44 -67.69 34.92 7.66
CA ILE A 44 -68.28 35.32 6.38
C ILE A 44 -69.80 35.48 6.53
N ASN A 45 -70.50 34.49 7.11
CA ASN A 45 -71.95 34.56 7.32
C ASN A 45 -72.34 35.76 8.19
N ALA A 46 -71.62 36.01 9.29
CA ALA A 46 -71.84 37.17 10.14
C ALA A 46 -71.61 38.49 9.38
N SER A 47 -70.54 38.56 8.58
CA SER A 47 -70.20 39.75 7.80
C SER A 47 -71.24 40.04 6.72
N ILE A 48 -71.70 39.03 5.99
CA ILE A 48 -72.76 39.18 4.97
C ILE A 48 -74.05 39.68 5.62
N SER A 49 -74.44 39.08 6.75
CA SER A 49 -75.67 39.46 7.46
C SER A 49 -75.63 40.93 7.89
N ILE A 50 -74.52 41.36 8.50
CA ILE A 50 -74.35 42.72 9.04
C ILE A 50 -74.15 43.76 7.93
N LEU A 51 -73.26 43.50 6.97
CA LEU A 51 -72.79 44.49 6.01
C LEU A 51 -73.65 44.58 4.75
N ILE A 52 -74.16 43.45 4.26
CA ILE A 52 -74.90 43.39 2.99
C ILE A 52 -76.40 43.40 3.27
N LEU A 53 -76.85 42.47 4.12
CA LEU A 53 -78.27 42.27 4.39
C LEU A 53 -78.82 43.22 5.46
N HIS A 54 -77.96 43.94 6.18
CA HIS A 54 -78.32 44.85 7.28
C HIS A 54 -79.24 44.18 8.33
N THR A 55 -79.02 42.89 8.58
CA THR A 55 -79.77 42.06 9.54
C THR A 55 -78.84 41.50 10.61
N SER A 56 -79.38 41.13 11.77
CA SER A 56 -78.61 40.39 12.76
C SER A 56 -78.32 38.98 12.22
N PRO A 57 -77.08 38.46 12.37
CA PRO A 57 -76.77 37.08 12.00
C PRO A 57 -77.75 36.10 12.66
N ASP A 58 -78.18 35.08 11.92
CA ASP A 58 -79.07 34.05 12.45
C ASP A 58 -78.37 33.32 13.62
N ALA A 59 -78.96 33.47 14.82
CA ALA A 59 -78.41 32.90 16.05
C ALA A 59 -78.29 31.37 15.98
N LEU A 60 -79.18 30.70 15.25
CA LEU A 60 -79.15 29.25 15.07
C LEU A 60 -77.94 28.85 14.21
N VAL A 61 -77.73 29.55 13.08
CA VAL A 61 -76.58 29.29 12.17
C VAL A 61 -75.26 29.53 12.89
N MET A 62 -75.15 30.62 13.66
CA MET A 62 -73.93 30.93 14.43
C MET A 62 -73.68 29.91 15.55
N ALA A 63 -74.74 29.44 16.24
CA ALA A 63 -74.62 28.40 17.25
C ALA A 63 -74.17 27.05 16.64
N LEU A 64 -74.70 26.69 15.46
CA LEU A 64 -74.32 25.46 14.75
C LEU A 64 -72.85 25.50 14.32
N LEU A 65 -72.40 26.60 13.73
CA LEU A 65 -71.00 26.77 13.31
C LEU A 65 -70.04 26.79 14.50
N GLY A 66 -70.39 27.49 15.59
CA GLY A 66 -69.61 27.44 16.84
C GLY A 66 -69.53 26.02 17.44
N GLY A 67 -70.64 25.29 17.41
CA GLY A 67 -70.71 23.89 17.84
C GLY A 67 -69.81 22.98 17.01
N THR A 68 -69.80 23.14 15.67
CA THR A 68 -68.90 22.37 14.80
C THR A 68 -67.43 22.66 15.09
N GLY A 69 -67.05 23.92 15.29
CA GLY A 69 -65.69 24.29 15.67
C GLY A 69 -65.26 23.63 17.00
N LEU A 70 -66.13 23.67 18.02
CA LEU A 70 -65.85 23.05 19.31
C LEU A 70 -65.75 21.52 19.20
N PHE A 71 -66.58 20.88 18.38
CA PHE A 71 -66.52 19.45 18.12
C PHE A 71 -65.20 19.03 17.45
N PHE A 72 -64.77 19.73 16.40
CA PHE A 72 -63.48 19.44 15.76
C PHE A 72 -62.28 19.77 16.66
N LEU A 73 -62.41 20.74 17.56
CA LEU A 73 -61.41 20.98 18.60
C LEU A 73 -61.31 19.80 19.59
N ILE A 74 -62.45 19.19 19.97
CA ILE A 74 -62.45 17.98 20.81
C ILE A 74 -61.79 16.82 20.07
N LEU A 75 -62.13 16.60 18.78
CA LEU A 75 -61.46 15.56 17.97
C LEU A 75 -59.96 15.81 17.85
N TYR A 76 -59.55 17.06 17.72
CA TYR A 76 -58.14 17.45 17.70
C TYR A 76 -57.42 17.08 19.02
N ILE A 77 -58.06 17.32 20.16
CA ILE A 77 -57.53 16.91 21.48
C ILE A 77 -57.45 15.39 21.57
N LEU A 78 -58.49 14.67 21.16
CA LEU A 78 -58.52 13.21 21.16
C LEU A 78 -57.45 12.61 20.24
N LEU A 79 -57.11 13.28 19.13
CA LEU A 79 -56.04 12.86 18.22
C LEU A 79 -54.70 12.87 18.93
N ARG A 80 -54.43 13.91 19.73
CA ARG A 80 -53.22 14.00 20.55
C ARG A 80 -53.19 13.03 21.73
N LEU A 81 -54.36 12.60 22.21
CA LEU A 81 -54.49 11.55 23.21
C LEU A 81 -54.32 10.13 22.63
N GLY A 82 -54.18 9.99 21.31
CA GLY A 82 -53.87 8.71 20.65
C GLY A 82 -55.08 7.91 20.15
N TYR A 83 -56.29 8.48 20.14
CA TYR A 83 -57.51 7.82 19.68
C TYR A 83 -57.69 7.79 18.15
N ILE A 84 -56.63 7.41 17.41
CA ILE A 84 -56.56 7.52 15.95
C ILE A 84 -57.67 6.73 15.24
N ARG A 85 -57.87 5.47 15.63
CA ARG A 85 -58.86 4.57 15.00
C ARG A 85 -60.31 5.03 15.21
N SER A 86 -60.60 5.62 16.37
CA SER A 86 -61.93 6.15 16.62
C SER A 86 -62.18 7.39 15.77
N ILE A 87 -61.19 8.28 15.69
CA ILE A 87 -61.30 9.52 14.93
C ILE A 87 -61.38 9.26 13.41
N SER A 88 -60.68 8.23 12.93
CA SER A 88 -60.69 7.83 11.52
C SER A 88 -62.08 7.40 11.03
N ILE A 89 -62.96 6.96 11.94
CA ILE A 89 -64.38 6.65 11.66
C ILE A 89 -65.26 7.86 11.92
N VAL A 90 -65.03 8.58 13.02
CA VAL A 90 -65.89 9.71 13.44
C VAL A 90 -65.86 10.84 12.42
N ILE A 91 -64.71 11.14 11.79
CA ILE A 91 -64.63 12.22 10.80
C ILE A 91 -65.47 11.93 9.55
N PRO A 92 -65.27 10.81 8.82
CA PRO A 92 -66.15 10.46 7.71
C PRO A 92 -67.62 10.37 8.11
N THR A 93 -67.93 9.84 9.30
CA THR A 93 -69.31 9.79 9.82
C THR A 93 -69.90 11.19 9.97
N THR A 94 -69.14 12.11 10.55
CA THR A 94 -69.58 13.50 10.77
C THR A 94 -69.80 14.21 9.44
N LEU A 95 -68.89 14.03 8.47
CA LEU A 95 -69.03 14.60 7.14
C LEU A 95 -70.20 13.99 6.38
N TRP A 96 -70.38 12.66 6.47
CA TRP A 96 -71.53 11.98 5.89
C TRP A 96 -72.84 12.55 6.43
N LEU A 97 -72.97 12.73 7.75
CA LEU A 97 -74.14 13.39 8.33
C LEU A 97 -74.29 14.84 7.87
N ALA A 98 -73.18 15.59 7.81
CA ALA A 98 -73.18 17.00 7.39
C ALA A 98 -73.66 17.20 5.95
N PHE A 99 -73.53 16.19 5.08
CA PHE A 99 -74.06 16.20 3.73
C PHE A 99 -75.44 15.53 3.60
N THR A 100 -75.69 14.46 4.36
CA THR A 100 -76.96 13.72 4.32
C THR A 100 -78.11 14.55 4.88
N VAL A 101 -77.89 15.27 5.99
CA VAL A 101 -78.94 16.06 6.64
C VAL A 101 -79.45 17.18 5.71
N PRO A 102 -78.61 18.06 5.13
CA PRO A 102 -79.06 19.03 4.14
C PRO A 102 -79.75 18.40 2.92
N ALA A 103 -79.17 17.32 2.37
CA ALA A 103 -79.77 16.63 1.22
C ALA A 103 -81.18 16.09 1.55
N TYR A 104 -81.42 15.65 2.79
CA TYR A 104 -82.73 15.20 3.23
C TYR A 104 -83.70 16.37 3.52
N THR A 105 -83.22 17.52 3.96
CA THR A 105 -84.07 18.66 4.38
C THR A 105 -84.40 19.66 3.28
N PHE A 106 -83.57 19.77 2.24
CA PHE A 106 -83.71 20.75 1.16
C PHE A 106 -84.21 20.10 -0.14
N ASP A 107 -83.40 20.12 -1.21
CA ASP A 107 -83.82 19.73 -2.57
C ASP A 107 -83.65 18.24 -2.87
N GLY A 108 -83.63 17.38 -1.85
CA GLY A 108 -83.62 15.93 -2.02
C GLY A 108 -82.40 15.46 -2.82
N ILE A 109 -82.65 14.66 -3.85
CA ILE A 109 -81.55 14.14 -4.70
C ILE A 109 -80.89 15.18 -5.59
N ARG A 110 -81.57 16.31 -5.80
CA ARG A 110 -81.06 17.39 -6.65
C ARG A 110 -80.24 18.40 -5.85
N ASP A 111 -80.10 18.23 -4.54
CA ASP A 111 -79.28 19.09 -3.70
C ASP A 111 -77.78 18.88 -3.96
N ASN A 112 -77.02 19.99 -3.98
CA ASN A 112 -75.58 19.96 -4.18
C ASN A 112 -74.82 19.19 -3.08
N ALA A 113 -75.42 19.00 -1.90
CA ALA A 113 -74.83 18.25 -0.79
C ALA A 113 -74.54 16.78 -1.16
N ILE A 114 -75.19 16.21 -2.18
CA ILE A 114 -74.92 14.84 -2.65
C ILE A 114 -73.53 14.69 -3.24
N PHE A 115 -72.97 15.75 -3.83
CA PHE A 115 -71.57 15.74 -4.26
C PHE A 115 -70.60 15.65 -3.08
N GLY A 116 -71.06 15.97 -1.86
CA GLY A 116 -70.31 15.78 -0.64
C GLY A 116 -69.99 14.32 -0.31
N TYR A 117 -70.77 13.35 -0.81
CA TYR A 117 -70.45 11.93 -0.62
C TYR A 117 -69.13 11.51 -1.27
N PHE A 118 -68.72 12.15 -2.37
CA PHE A 118 -67.39 11.93 -2.95
C PHE A 118 -66.28 12.36 -2.00
N VAL A 119 -66.48 13.46 -1.27
CA VAL A 119 -65.54 13.96 -0.26
C VAL A 119 -65.49 13.01 0.94
N VAL A 120 -66.64 12.46 1.36
CA VAL A 120 -66.71 11.45 2.43
C VAL A 120 -65.92 10.20 2.05
N ILE A 121 -66.13 9.66 0.84
CA ILE A 121 -65.43 8.47 0.34
C ILE A 121 -63.92 8.75 0.22
N LEU A 122 -63.54 9.93 -0.30
CA LEU A 122 -62.15 10.37 -0.38
C LEU A 122 -61.47 10.40 1.00
N ILE A 123 -62.11 11.03 1.97
CA ILE A 123 -61.57 11.16 3.33
C ILE A 123 -61.55 9.80 4.03
N ALA A 124 -62.58 8.98 3.86
CA ALA A 124 -62.60 7.61 4.38
C ALA A 124 -61.45 6.77 3.80
N GLY A 125 -61.15 6.89 2.50
CA GLY A 125 -60.05 6.18 1.86
C GLY A 125 -58.65 6.68 2.21
N LEU A 126 -58.50 7.98 2.51
CA LEU A 126 -57.22 8.57 2.88
C LEU A 126 -56.84 8.29 4.34
N VAL A 127 -57.85 8.22 5.21
CA VAL A 127 -57.68 8.22 6.67
C VAL A 127 -57.89 6.84 7.28
N SER A 128 -58.55 5.93 6.59
CA SER A 128 -58.92 4.63 7.13
C SER A 128 -58.53 3.48 6.20
N GLU A 129 -58.64 2.27 6.74
CA GLU A 129 -58.48 1.02 6.00
C GLU A 129 -59.50 0.92 4.85
N THR A 130 -59.16 0.16 3.82
CA THR A 130 -59.99 -0.08 2.62
C THR A 130 -61.42 -0.54 2.97
N PHE A 131 -61.59 -1.28 4.07
CA PHE A 131 -62.91 -1.72 4.54
C PHE A 131 -63.82 -0.55 4.94
N ILE A 132 -63.27 0.48 5.58
CA ILE A 132 -64.03 1.67 6.01
C ILE A 132 -64.43 2.49 4.78
N LEU A 133 -63.55 2.64 3.79
CA LEU A 133 -63.88 3.26 2.50
C LEU A 133 -65.10 2.58 1.86
N ILE A 134 -65.05 1.25 1.69
CA ILE A 134 -66.13 0.47 1.07
C ILE A 134 -67.43 0.61 1.87
N SER A 135 -67.34 0.65 3.21
CA SER A 135 -68.50 0.83 4.08
C SER A 135 -69.16 2.19 3.88
N PHE A 136 -68.37 3.27 3.76
CA PHE A 136 -68.90 4.62 3.52
C PHE A 136 -69.40 4.82 2.09
N ASP A 137 -68.82 4.13 1.10
CA ASP A 137 -69.34 4.09 -0.27
C ASP A 137 -70.72 3.44 -0.30
N ALA A 138 -70.85 2.24 0.27
CA ALA A 138 -72.14 1.54 0.41
C ALA A 138 -73.17 2.37 1.20
N LEU A 139 -72.74 3.00 2.30
CA LEU A 139 -73.60 3.87 3.11
C LEU A 139 -74.08 5.09 2.32
N SER A 140 -73.21 5.70 1.51
CA SER A 140 -73.57 6.85 0.66
C SER A 140 -74.57 6.46 -0.42
N ILE A 141 -74.38 5.31 -1.08
CA ILE A 141 -75.35 4.76 -2.05
C ILE A 141 -76.70 4.49 -1.37
N LEU A 142 -76.69 3.86 -0.20
CA LEU A 142 -77.91 3.60 0.58
C LEU A 142 -78.63 4.91 0.96
N SER A 143 -77.87 5.96 1.28
CA SER A 143 -78.40 7.29 1.60
C SER A 143 -79.11 7.91 0.40
N VAL A 144 -78.50 7.84 -0.79
CA VAL A 144 -79.09 8.30 -2.05
C VAL A 144 -80.40 7.56 -2.33
N ILE A 145 -80.42 6.22 -2.20
CA ILE A 145 -81.65 5.42 -2.37
C ILE A 145 -82.72 5.80 -1.33
N THR A 146 -82.31 6.03 -0.08
CA THR A 146 -83.24 6.39 1.00
C THR A 146 -83.87 7.76 0.76
N ILE A 147 -83.08 8.76 0.36
CA ILE A 147 -83.58 10.10 0.02
C ILE A 147 -84.51 10.01 -1.20
N PHE A 148 -84.19 9.20 -2.21
CA PHE A 148 -85.06 8.97 -3.37
C PHE A 148 -86.45 8.47 -2.96
N LEU A 149 -86.47 7.44 -2.12
CA LEU A 149 -87.70 6.84 -1.65
C LEU A 149 -88.49 7.82 -0.78
N ALA A 150 -87.82 8.60 0.06
CA ALA A 150 -88.47 9.62 0.87
C ALA A 150 -89.08 10.76 0.02
N GLU A 151 -88.39 11.20 -1.03
CA GLU A 151 -88.89 12.20 -1.99
C GLU A 151 -90.06 11.64 -2.82
N THR A 152 -89.95 10.41 -3.32
CA THR A 152 -91.00 9.76 -4.13
C THR A 152 -92.28 9.50 -3.33
N ASN A 153 -92.17 9.19 -2.05
CA ASN A 153 -93.31 8.96 -1.16
C ASN A 153 -93.87 10.26 -0.54
N GLY A 154 -93.32 11.43 -0.91
CA GLY A 154 -93.76 12.73 -0.38
C GLY A 154 -93.45 12.96 1.09
N ILE A 155 -92.48 12.23 1.66
CA ILE A 155 -91.99 12.44 3.04
C ILE A 155 -91.14 13.72 3.10
N ILE A 156 -90.39 14.00 2.02
CA ILE A 156 -89.62 15.24 1.86
C ILE A 156 -90.32 16.12 0.83
N THR A 157 -90.49 17.40 1.15
CA THR A 157 -91.03 18.41 0.22
C THR A 157 -89.89 19.13 -0.48
N THR A 158 -89.74 18.95 -1.80
CA THR A 158 -88.67 19.59 -2.59
C THR A 158 -89.19 20.77 -3.42
N THR A 159 -88.31 21.73 -3.74
CA THR A 159 -88.66 22.96 -4.47
C THR A 159 -89.19 22.68 -5.88
N PHE A 160 -88.80 21.56 -6.48
CA PHE A 160 -89.18 21.16 -7.84
C PHE A 160 -90.58 20.56 -7.96
N GLY A 161 -91.23 20.19 -6.84
CA GLY A 161 -92.61 19.70 -6.79
C GLY A 161 -92.91 18.42 -7.58
N THR A 162 -91.88 17.76 -8.12
CA THR A 162 -91.98 16.54 -8.92
C THR A 162 -90.89 15.56 -8.52
N PRO A 163 -91.21 14.27 -8.30
CA PRO A 163 -90.21 13.26 -7.97
C PRO A 163 -89.10 13.21 -9.03
N PRO A 164 -87.83 13.01 -8.63
CA PRO A 164 -86.73 12.86 -9.57
C PRO A 164 -86.90 11.59 -10.39
N PRO A 165 -86.44 11.58 -11.66
CA PRO A 165 -86.47 10.37 -12.45
C PRO A 165 -85.54 9.32 -11.83
N LEU A 166 -85.93 8.05 -11.93
CA LEU A 166 -85.12 6.93 -11.44
C LEU A 166 -83.70 6.92 -12.04
N SER A 167 -83.53 7.49 -13.23
CA SER A 167 -82.23 7.65 -13.88
C SER A 167 -81.23 8.43 -13.05
N ASP A 168 -81.65 9.46 -12.30
CA ASP A 168 -80.72 10.32 -11.55
C ASP A 168 -80.10 9.55 -10.37
N VAL A 169 -80.92 8.77 -9.66
CA VAL A 169 -80.50 7.88 -8.57
C VAL A 169 -79.51 6.84 -9.06
N ILE A 170 -79.81 6.23 -10.22
CA ILE A 170 -78.97 5.20 -10.84
C ILE A 170 -77.63 5.83 -11.24
N ILE A 171 -77.63 6.99 -11.90
CA ILE A 171 -76.41 7.67 -12.34
C ILE A 171 -75.53 8.02 -11.12
N ILE A 172 -76.09 8.62 -10.07
CA ILE A 172 -75.35 9.01 -8.88
C ILE A 172 -74.79 7.77 -8.17
N SER A 173 -75.60 6.72 -8.00
CA SER A 173 -75.17 5.48 -7.33
C SER A 173 -74.05 4.77 -8.09
N VAL A 174 -74.14 4.73 -9.43
CA VAL A 174 -73.09 4.17 -10.29
C VAL A 174 -71.82 5.02 -10.21
N LEU A 175 -71.94 6.35 -10.18
CA LEU A 175 -70.79 7.25 -10.08
C LEU A 175 -70.08 7.11 -8.73
N LEU A 176 -70.84 6.99 -7.63
CA LEU A 176 -70.30 6.69 -6.30
C LEU A 176 -69.55 5.35 -6.30
N LEU A 177 -70.18 4.27 -6.80
CA LEU A 177 -69.57 2.94 -6.87
C LEU A 177 -68.27 2.94 -7.68
N ILE A 178 -68.26 3.58 -8.86
CA ILE A 178 -67.05 3.71 -9.69
C ILE A 178 -65.98 4.50 -8.94
N SER A 179 -66.34 5.60 -8.27
CA SER A 179 -65.41 6.42 -7.49
C SER A 179 -64.81 5.64 -6.32
N GLY A 180 -65.62 4.93 -5.53
CA GLY A 180 -65.18 4.09 -4.43
C GLY A 180 -64.24 2.98 -4.89
N PHE A 181 -64.58 2.30 -6.00
CA PHE A 181 -63.72 1.28 -6.60
C PHE A 181 -62.38 1.85 -7.07
N LEU A 182 -62.40 2.95 -7.83
CA LEU A 182 -61.17 3.61 -8.33
C LEU A 182 -60.28 4.07 -7.18
N LEU A 183 -60.87 4.71 -6.17
CA LEU A 183 -60.12 5.19 -5.01
C LEU A 183 -59.50 4.03 -4.23
N SER A 184 -60.26 2.96 -3.99
CA SER A 184 -59.75 1.74 -3.35
C SER A 184 -58.58 1.13 -4.13
N ALA A 185 -58.69 1.04 -5.46
CA ALA A 185 -57.62 0.51 -6.32
C ALA A 185 -56.35 1.38 -6.28
N VAL A 186 -56.50 2.71 -6.32
CA VAL A 186 -55.38 3.66 -6.26
C VAL A 186 -54.69 3.61 -4.90
N VAL A 187 -55.45 3.66 -3.80
CA VAL A 187 -54.90 3.59 -2.43
C VAL A 187 -54.14 2.28 -2.21
N GLY A 188 -54.71 1.14 -2.65
CA GLY A 188 -54.05 -0.16 -2.54
C GLY A 188 -52.73 -0.23 -3.34
N ARG A 189 -52.71 0.28 -4.58
CA ARG A 189 -51.48 0.33 -5.39
C ARG A 189 -50.42 1.24 -4.77
N LEU A 190 -50.80 2.45 -4.34
CA LEU A 190 -49.88 3.39 -3.72
C LEU A 190 -49.25 2.84 -2.44
N SER A 191 -50.05 2.19 -1.59
CA SER A 191 -49.55 1.56 -0.36
C SER A 191 -48.50 0.49 -0.67
N THR A 192 -48.79 -0.38 -1.65
CA THR A 192 -47.84 -1.43 -2.07
C THR A 192 -46.57 -0.83 -2.68
N SER A 193 -46.70 0.14 -3.58
CA SER A 193 -45.54 0.81 -4.20
C SER A 193 -44.70 1.58 -3.19
N TYR A 194 -45.32 2.21 -2.19
CA TYR A 194 -44.61 2.90 -1.12
C TYR A 194 -43.83 1.91 -0.25
N ALA A 195 -44.43 0.77 0.11
CA ALA A 195 -43.75 -0.29 0.85
C ALA A 195 -42.54 -0.85 0.08
N GLN A 196 -42.70 -1.10 -1.23
CA GLN A 196 -41.60 -1.54 -2.10
C GLN A 196 -40.50 -0.49 -2.21
N ALA A 197 -40.85 0.78 -2.43
CA ALA A 197 -39.88 1.86 -2.53
C ALA A 197 -39.06 2.00 -1.25
N LYS A 198 -39.72 1.94 -0.08
CA LYS A 198 -39.05 1.99 1.22
C LYS A 198 -38.10 0.81 1.44
N GLN A 199 -38.52 -0.41 1.06
CA GLN A 199 -37.65 -1.58 1.14
C GLN A 199 -36.41 -1.40 0.24
N SER A 200 -36.60 -0.98 -1.00
CA SER A 200 -35.48 -0.77 -1.93
C SER A 200 -34.51 0.32 -1.45
N THR A 201 -34.99 1.39 -0.80
CA THR A 201 -34.10 2.39 -0.19
C THR A 201 -33.27 1.81 0.95
N LYS A 202 -33.84 0.89 1.73
CA LYS A 202 -33.12 0.21 2.82
C LYS A 202 -32.06 -0.74 2.27
N ASP A 203 -32.42 -1.55 1.27
CA ASP A 203 -31.50 -2.48 0.62
C ASP A 203 -30.33 -1.72 -0.06
N LEU A 204 -30.62 -0.55 -0.65
CA LEU A 204 -29.59 0.30 -1.25
C LEU A 204 -28.65 0.91 -0.19
N GLU A 205 -29.16 1.26 0.99
CA GLU A 205 -28.34 1.74 2.11
C GLU A 205 -27.43 0.64 2.64
N GLU A 206 -27.95 -0.57 2.82
CA GLU A 206 -27.17 -1.75 3.22
C GLU A 206 -26.08 -2.07 2.17
N SER A 207 -26.42 -2.12 0.89
CA SER A 207 -25.45 -2.40 -0.19
C SER A 207 -24.36 -1.33 -0.33
N ASN A 208 -24.70 -0.05 -0.14
CA ASN A 208 -23.70 1.02 -0.15
C ASN A 208 -22.72 0.92 1.03
N GLN A 209 -23.19 0.47 2.21
CA GLN A 209 -22.31 0.23 3.36
C GLN A 209 -21.37 -0.94 3.10
N GLU A 210 -21.87 -2.06 2.57
CA GLU A 210 -21.05 -3.21 2.19
C GLU A 210 -19.98 -2.83 1.16
N LEU A 211 -20.36 -2.05 0.14
CA LEU A 211 -19.43 -1.60 -0.89
C LEU A 211 -18.32 -0.71 -0.31
N LYS A 212 -18.66 0.17 0.63
CA LYS A 212 -17.69 1.03 1.30
C LYS A 212 -16.66 0.20 2.07
N ILE A 213 -17.10 -0.81 2.84
CA ILE A 213 -16.20 -1.69 3.58
C ILE A 213 -15.32 -2.50 2.61
N ALA A 214 -15.89 -3.01 1.52
CA ALA A 214 -15.13 -3.74 0.50
C ALA A 214 -14.06 -2.86 -0.16
N GLN A 215 -14.36 -1.59 -0.41
CA GLN A 215 -13.40 -0.62 -0.94
C GLN A 215 -12.26 -0.33 0.05
N GLU A 216 -12.57 -0.11 1.33
CA GLU A 216 -11.57 0.11 2.38
C GLU A 216 -10.60 -1.09 2.49
N ILE A 217 -11.12 -2.32 2.47
CA ILE A 217 -10.30 -3.55 2.50
C ILE A 217 -9.41 -3.65 1.24
N LEU A 218 -9.95 -3.32 0.07
CA LEU A 218 -9.21 -3.40 -1.19
C LEU A 218 -8.06 -2.40 -1.24
N GLU A 219 -8.28 -1.17 -0.77
CA GLU A 219 -7.25 -0.14 -0.67
C GLU A 219 -6.11 -0.57 0.28
N GLU A 220 -6.45 -1.17 1.42
CA GLU A 220 -5.45 -1.70 2.35
C GLU A 220 -4.61 -2.82 1.69
N GLN A 221 -5.26 -3.76 0.99
CA GLN A 221 -4.55 -4.84 0.29
C GLN A 221 -3.69 -4.33 -0.86
N ALA A 222 -4.18 -3.36 -1.63
CA ALA A 222 -3.42 -2.72 -2.70
C ALA A 222 -2.19 -2.00 -2.15
N GLY A 223 -2.33 -1.31 -1.01
CA GLY A 223 -1.21 -0.67 -0.32
C GLY A 223 -0.14 -1.67 0.12
N LYS A 224 -0.55 -2.79 0.76
CA LYS A 224 0.38 -3.86 1.17
C LYS A 224 1.10 -4.49 -0.04
N LEU A 225 0.36 -4.78 -1.10
CA LEU A 225 0.93 -5.37 -2.31
C LEU A 225 1.93 -4.42 -3.01
N ALA A 226 1.61 -3.13 -3.07
CA ALA A 226 2.50 -2.12 -3.64
C ALA A 226 3.82 -2.01 -2.88
N ARG A 227 3.78 -1.98 -1.53
CA ARG A 227 4.99 -2.00 -0.69
C ARG A 227 5.83 -3.25 -0.96
N ARG A 228 5.22 -4.43 -0.94
CA ARG A 228 5.91 -5.69 -1.23
C ARG A 228 6.56 -5.70 -2.62
N SER A 229 5.88 -5.17 -3.63
CA SER A 229 6.44 -5.06 -4.99
C SER A 229 7.63 -4.11 -5.05
N GLN A 230 7.55 -2.97 -4.34
CA GLN A 230 8.65 -2.01 -4.26
C GLN A 230 9.90 -2.64 -3.62
N TYR A 231 9.73 -3.38 -2.52
CA TYR A 231 10.83 -4.09 -1.87
C TYR A 231 11.45 -5.17 -2.78
N GLN A 232 10.63 -5.93 -3.50
CA GLN A 232 11.12 -6.92 -4.46
C GLN A 232 11.94 -6.29 -5.58
N GLN A 233 11.52 -5.12 -6.08
CA GLN A 233 12.26 -4.40 -7.11
C GLN A 233 13.60 -3.87 -6.59
N ALA A 234 13.61 -3.30 -5.39
CA ALA A 234 14.81 -2.84 -4.69
C ALA A 234 15.83 -3.98 -4.47
N SER A 235 15.36 -5.12 -3.95
CA SER A 235 16.20 -6.33 -3.79
C SER A 235 16.77 -6.83 -5.12
N ALA A 236 15.95 -6.85 -6.17
CA ALA A 236 16.41 -7.28 -7.49
C ALA A 236 17.46 -6.32 -8.09
N GLU A 237 17.37 -5.03 -7.79
CA GLU A 237 18.37 -4.04 -8.21
C GLU A 237 19.70 -4.24 -7.50
N VAL A 238 19.67 -4.47 -6.18
CA VAL A 238 20.86 -4.85 -5.41
C VAL A 238 21.55 -6.06 -6.02
N MET A 239 20.77 -7.07 -6.41
CA MET A 239 21.33 -8.28 -7.00
C MET A 239 21.87 -8.10 -8.42
N ARG A 240 21.25 -7.28 -9.26
CA ARG A 240 21.80 -6.99 -10.59
C ARG A 240 23.21 -6.40 -10.49
N GLU A 241 23.42 -5.52 -9.53
CA GLU A 241 24.72 -4.92 -9.28
C GLU A 241 25.71 -5.89 -8.62
N ALA A 242 25.21 -6.80 -7.77
CA ALA A 242 26.02 -7.84 -7.17
C ALA A 242 26.64 -8.79 -8.22
N VAL A 243 25.85 -9.17 -9.24
CA VAL A 243 26.28 -10.11 -10.28
C VAL A 243 27.22 -9.46 -11.30
N SER A 244 27.16 -8.14 -11.49
CA SER A 244 28.02 -7.43 -12.44
C SER A 244 29.47 -7.27 -11.95
N THR A 245 29.71 -7.43 -10.64
CA THR A 245 31.02 -7.22 -10.01
C THR A 245 31.68 -8.54 -9.66
N LEU A 246 32.66 -8.95 -10.46
CA LEU A 246 33.33 -10.27 -10.36
C LEU A 246 34.51 -10.32 -9.35
N LYS A 247 34.84 -9.21 -8.70
CA LYS A 247 35.92 -9.13 -7.70
C LYS A 247 35.35 -8.88 -6.31
N THR A 248 35.69 -9.74 -5.36
CA THR A 248 35.19 -9.69 -3.99
C THR A 248 35.55 -8.35 -3.32
N THR A 249 36.76 -7.84 -3.54
CA THR A 249 37.25 -6.58 -2.95
C THR A 249 36.49 -5.34 -3.42
N SER A 250 35.92 -5.36 -4.63
CA SER A 250 35.12 -4.26 -5.16
C SER A 250 33.62 -4.48 -4.95
N LEU A 251 33.20 -5.73 -4.77
CA LEU A 251 31.81 -6.11 -4.57
C LEU A 251 31.29 -5.69 -3.19
N LEU A 252 32.03 -6.02 -2.11
CA LEU A 252 31.54 -5.82 -0.74
C LEU A 252 31.25 -4.36 -0.39
N PRO A 253 32.15 -3.38 -0.67
CA PRO A 253 31.86 -1.98 -0.36
C PRO A 253 30.64 -1.47 -1.13
N LYS A 254 30.51 -1.89 -2.40
CA LYS A 254 29.38 -1.49 -3.25
C LYS A 254 28.06 -2.07 -2.78
N LEU A 255 28.05 -3.34 -2.34
CA LEU A 255 26.88 -3.96 -1.73
C LEU A 255 26.48 -3.25 -0.43
N ALA A 256 27.46 -2.93 0.42
CA ALA A 256 27.21 -2.22 1.67
C ALA A 256 26.56 -0.85 1.41
N GLU A 257 27.12 -0.06 0.49
CA GLU A 257 26.59 1.26 0.09
C GLU A 257 25.17 1.17 -0.48
N LEU A 258 24.94 0.22 -1.38
CA LEU A 258 23.67 0.08 -2.07
C LEU A 258 22.55 -0.40 -1.11
N ILE A 259 22.85 -1.35 -0.24
CA ILE A 259 21.90 -1.83 0.78
C ILE A 259 21.60 -0.70 1.77
N ASN A 260 22.62 0.01 2.26
CA ASN A 260 22.42 1.13 3.17
C ASN A 260 21.52 2.21 2.55
N THR A 261 21.81 2.63 1.32
CA THR A 261 21.04 3.69 0.62
C THR A 261 19.62 3.26 0.30
N GLN A 262 19.43 2.02 -0.19
CA GLN A 262 18.14 1.54 -0.65
C GLN A 262 17.14 1.28 0.48
N PHE A 263 17.65 0.90 1.66
CA PHE A 263 16.85 0.62 2.86
C PHE A 263 16.93 1.74 3.90
N ASN A 264 17.63 2.85 3.59
CA ASN A 264 17.82 4.01 4.46
C ASN A 264 18.29 3.62 5.88
N LEU A 265 19.34 2.81 5.94
CA LEU A 265 19.87 2.24 7.19
C LEU A 265 20.81 3.23 7.88
N TYR A 266 20.76 3.29 9.21
CA TYR A 266 21.70 4.12 9.97
C TYR A 266 23.15 3.61 9.80
N ARG A 267 23.38 2.32 10.07
CA ARG A 267 24.66 1.64 9.87
C ARG A 267 24.48 0.19 9.51
N MET A 268 25.42 -0.33 8.73
CA MET A 268 25.49 -1.74 8.41
C MET A 268 26.93 -2.19 8.16
N GLY A 269 27.19 -3.47 8.44
CA GLY A 269 28.48 -4.12 8.27
C GLY A 269 28.33 -5.48 7.61
N ILE A 270 29.22 -5.79 6.67
CA ILE A 270 29.38 -7.12 6.11
C ILE A 270 30.63 -7.73 6.72
N PHE A 271 30.42 -8.74 7.54
CA PHE A 271 31.47 -9.51 8.17
C PHE A 271 31.67 -10.84 7.46
N LEU A 272 32.91 -11.25 7.26
CA LEU A 272 33.24 -12.53 6.63
C LEU A 272 34.08 -13.40 7.54
N VAL A 273 33.75 -14.69 7.58
CA VAL A 273 34.56 -15.69 8.26
C VAL A 273 35.86 -15.88 7.47
N ASP A 274 36.97 -15.91 8.19
CA ASP A 274 38.29 -16.15 7.63
C ASP A 274 38.47 -17.61 7.17
N THR A 275 39.61 -17.92 6.56
CA THR A 275 39.88 -19.28 6.07
C THR A 275 40.09 -20.30 7.18
N THR A 276 40.37 -19.86 8.41
CA THR A 276 40.59 -20.75 9.56
C THR A 276 39.28 -21.12 10.26
N GLY A 277 38.23 -20.31 10.07
CA GLY A 277 36.95 -20.45 10.77
C GLY A 277 36.98 -19.92 12.20
N GLU A 278 38.11 -19.40 12.67
CA GLU A 278 38.25 -18.90 14.05
C GLU A 278 37.82 -17.44 14.16
N TRP A 279 38.00 -16.64 13.11
CA TRP A 279 37.79 -15.20 13.13
C TRP A 279 36.73 -14.78 12.12
N ILE A 280 35.93 -13.79 12.51
CA ILE A 280 35.01 -13.08 11.64
C ILE A 280 35.46 -11.61 11.55
N VAL A 281 35.67 -11.12 10.33
CA VAL A 281 36.33 -9.83 10.04
C VAL A 281 35.37 -8.90 9.33
N LEU A 282 35.30 -7.64 9.78
CA LEU A 282 34.54 -6.59 9.12
C LEU A 282 35.15 -6.31 7.74
N SER A 283 34.50 -6.77 6.68
CA SER A 283 35.05 -6.74 5.32
C SER A 283 34.52 -5.57 4.48
N ALA A 284 33.34 -5.05 4.82
CA ALA A 284 32.79 -3.81 4.30
C ALA A 284 31.80 -3.23 5.29
N ALA A 285 31.57 -1.93 5.23
CA ALA A 285 30.60 -1.25 6.07
C ALA A 285 30.04 -0.03 5.34
N SER A 286 28.85 0.42 5.71
CA SER A 286 28.23 1.64 5.19
C SER A 286 27.29 2.26 6.23
N GLY A 287 27.32 3.59 6.36
CA GLY A 287 26.54 4.33 7.36
C GLY A 287 27.33 5.50 7.96
N GLU A 288 26.72 6.18 8.92
CA GLU A 288 27.32 7.36 9.58
C GLU A 288 28.47 6.98 10.52
N ASP A 289 29.51 7.82 10.65
CA ASP A 289 30.64 7.70 11.58
C ASP A 289 31.28 6.29 11.72
N ILE A 290 31.47 5.59 10.61
CA ILE A 290 32.26 4.34 10.57
C ILE A 290 33.68 4.66 10.09
N PRO A 291 34.71 4.57 10.95
CA PRO A 291 36.10 4.78 10.55
C PRO A 291 36.55 3.75 9.49
N GLU A 292 37.08 4.20 8.35
CA GLU A 292 37.62 3.30 7.32
C GLU A 292 38.73 2.38 7.86
N GLU A 293 39.48 2.84 8.86
CA GLU A 293 40.55 2.10 9.53
C GLU A 293 40.06 0.82 10.22
N LEU A 294 38.77 0.75 10.60
CA LEU A 294 38.17 -0.46 11.18
C LEU A 294 37.89 -1.53 10.13
N ILE A 295 37.70 -1.14 8.86
CA ILE A 295 37.43 -2.07 7.78
C ILE A 295 38.70 -2.90 7.53
N SER A 296 38.56 -4.22 7.48
CA SER A 296 39.63 -5.22 7.40
C SER A 296 40.53 -5.38 8.63
N SER A 297 40.46 -4.50 9.63
CA SER A 297 41.24 -4.60 10.87
C SER A 297 40.41 -5.11 12.06
N PHE A 298 39.12 -4.75 12.11
CA PHE A 298 38.20 -5.18 13.15
C PHE A 298 37.81 -6.65 12.95
N ARG A 299 38.12 -7.47 13.97
CA ARG A 299 37.85 -8.90 13.98
C ARG A 299 37.32 -9.36 15.32
N LEU A 300 36.39 -10.29 15.28
CA LEU A 300 35.82 -10.95 16.45
C LEU A 300 36.09 -12.45 16.33
N LYS A 301 36.20 -13.13 17.47
CA LYS A 301 36.28 -14.59 17.47
C LYS A 301 34.88 -15.15 17.20
N VAL A 302 34.77 -16.15 16.32
CA VAL A 302 33.51 -16.88 16.11
C VAL A 302 33.09 -17.52 17.43
N GLY A 303 31.83 -17.33 17.83
CA GLY A 303 31.31 -17.75 19.13
C GLY A 303 31.74 -16.88 20.32
N SER A 304 32.32 -15.70 20.07
CA SER A 304 32.56 -14.71 21.12
C SER A 304 31.25 -14.17 21.71
N LYS A 305 31.34 -13.53 22.89
CA LYS A 305 30.23 -12.76 23.47
C LYS A 305 30.03 -11.45 22.70
N SER A 306 29.56 -11.58 21.47
CA SER A 306 29.14 -10.52 20.58
C SER A 306 27.96 -11.01 19.76
N ILE A 307 27.02 -10.13 19.39
CA ILE A 307 25.87 -10.48 18.53
C ILE A 307 26.37 -11.09 17.22
N VAL A 308 27.31 -10.42 16.53
CA VAL A 308 27.95 -10.91 15.30
C VAL A 308 28.66 -12.27 15.49
N GLY A 309 29.43 -12.42 16.59
CA GLY A 309 30.14 -13.66 16.88
C GLY A 309 29.22 -14.84 17.17
N TYR A 310 28.10 -14.59 17.87
CA TYR A 310 27.07 -15.58 18.14
C TYR A 310 26.37 -16.04 16.85
N VAL A 311 25.94 -15.10 16.00
CA VAL A 311 25.30 -15.42 14.71
C VAL A 311 26.25 -16.19 13.80
N ALA A 312 27.55 -15.85 13.80
CA ALA A 312 28.56 -16.56 13.03
C ALA A 312 28.70 -18.04 13.44
N GLU A 313 28.57 -18.35 14.73
CA GLU A 313 28.65 -19.72 15.27
C GLU A 313 27.35 -20.50 15.06
N VAL A 314 26.21 -19.91 15.43
CA VAL A 314 24.91 -20.59 15.46
C VAL A 314 24.25 -20.66 14.08
N GLY A 315 24.54 -19.69 13.21
CA GLY A 315 23.96 -19.61 11.86
C GLY A 315 22.46 -19.29 11.86
N GLN A 316 21.96 -18.67 12.92
CA GLN A 316 20.58 -18.19 13.04
C GLN A 316 20.56 -16.66 13.24
N PRO A 317 19.55 -15.96 12.72
CA PRO A 317 19.36 -14.53 12.99
C PRO A 317 19.31 -14.22 14.48
N TYR A 318 19.89 -13.08 14.86
CA TYR A 318 19.75 -12.53 16.21
C TYR A 318 19.26 -11.09 16.10
N ILE A 319 18.18 -10.77 16.84
CA ILE A 319 17.52 -9.47 16.83
C ILE A 319 17.47 -8.97 18.26
N THR A 320 17.94 -7.74 18.46
CA THR A 320 17.79 -7.05 19.74
C THR A 320 17.05 -5.74 19.55
N HIS A 321 15.93 -5.62 20.27
CA HIS A 321 15.08 -4.43 20.21
C HIS A 321 15.62 -3.28 21.06
N ASP A 322 16.41 -3.55 22.11
CA ASP A 322 17.22 -2.55 22.80
C ASP A 322 18.60 -3.13 23.15
N VAL A 323 19.65 -2.62 22.49
CA VAL A 323 21.03 -3.09 22.73
C VAL A 323 21.50 -2.87 24.16
N LYS A 324 20.91 -1.90 24.88
CA LYS A 324 21.26 -1.61 26.29
C LYS A 324 20.84 -2.72 27.25
N GLU A 325 19.87 -3.54 26.85
CA GLU A 325 19.38 -4.68 27.64
C GLU A 325 20.01 -6.01 27.19
N ASP A 326 20.82 -6.00 26.13
CA ASP A 326 21.35 -7.20 25.52
C ASP A 326 22.76 -7.56 26.01
N PRO A 327 22.97 -8.74 26.62
CA PRO A 327 24.27 -9.15 27.13
C PRO A 327 25.30 -9.51 26.04
N LEU A 328 24.88 -9.64 24.77
CA LEU A 328 25.76 -9.91 23.63
C LEU A 328 26.16 -8.63 22.90
N PHE A 329 25.59 -7.47 23.23
CA PHE A 329 26.01 -6.21 22.61
C PHE A 329 27.37 -5.75 23.13
N ILE A 330 28.24 -5.29 22.22
CA ILE A 330 29.52 -4.69 22.59
C ILE A 330 29.33 -3.17 22.65
N ASP A 331 29.28 -2.65 23.87
CA ASP A 331 29.22 -1.21 24.13
C ASP A 331 30.64 -0.62 24.05
N ASP A 332 30.90 0.14 22.98
CA ASP A 332 32.14 0.88 22.78
C ASP A 332 31.83 2.31 22.30
N PRO A 333 32.80 3.25 22.37
CA PRO A 333 32.55 4.65 22.01
C PRO A 333 31.98 4.84 20.59
N SER A 334 32.33 3.95 19.65
CA SER A 334 31.84 3.98 18.28
C SER A 334 30.40 3.48 18.14
N THR A 335 29.85 2.73 19.10
CA THR A 335 28.48 2.19 19.09
C THR A 335 27.52 2.88 20.06
N SER A 336 27.95 3.98 20.69
CA SER A 336 27.21 4.69 21.75
C SER A 336 25.79 5.18 21.38
N ASP A 337 25.54 5.48 20.11
CA ASP A 337 24.23 5.92 19.59
C ASP A 337 23.31 4.77 19.17
N VAL A 338 23.82 3.54 19.11
CA VAL A 338 23.05 2.36 18.68
C VAL A 338 22.03 2.01 19.76
N ARG A 339 20.80 1.73 19.33
CA ARG A 339 19.67 1.35 20.19
C ARG A 339 19.04 0.03 19.80
N SER A 340 19.06 -0.37 18.53
CA SER A 340 18.67 -1.73 18.14
C SER A 340 19.60 -2.27 17.07
N GLU A 341 19.72 -3.59 17.00
CA GLU A 341 20.63 -4.29 16.10
C GLU A 341 19.98 -5.58 15.60
N ILE A 342 20.22 -5.90 14.34
CA ILE A 342 19.89 -7.18 13.72
C ILE A 342 21.12 -7.75 13.01
N ALA A 343 21.50 -8.96 13.40
CA ALA A 343 22.57 -9.71 12.76
C ALA A 343 22.02 -10.93 12.05
N LEU A 344 22.31 -11.02 10.76
CA LEU A 344 21.77 -12.02 9.85
C LEU A 344 22.88 -12.88 9.27
N PRO A 345 22.78 -14.21 9.33
CA PRO A 345 23.83 -15.08 8.83
C PRO A 345 23.85 -15.06 7.29
N LEU A 346 25.04 -14.87 6.72
CA LEU A 346 25.29 -15.05 5.30
C LEU A 346 25.56 -16.54 5.07
N ARG A 347 24.55 -17.28 4.58
CA ARG A 347 24.60 -18.75 4.49
C ARG A 347 24.75 -19.25 3.06
N ILE A 348 25.60 -20.26 2.90
CA ILE A 348 25.66 -21.09 1.70
C ILE A 348 25.39 -22.53 2.11
N ARG A 349 24.22 -23.04 1.75
CA ARG A 349 23.71 -24.33 2.26
C ARG A 349 23.67 -24.27 3.80
N GLU A 350 24.37 -25.18 4.48
CA GLU A 350 24.43 -25.25 5.95
C GLU A 350 25.61 -24.47 6.55
N ASN A 351 26.42 -23.78 5.74
CA ASN A 351 27.62 -23.10 6.21
C ASN A 351 27.42 -21.58 6.27
N THR A 352 27.67 -20.99 7.43
CA THR A 352 27.74 -19.54 7.62
C THR A 352 29.09 -19.02 7.13
N ILE A 353 29.10 -18.26 6.04
CA ILE A 353 30.32 -17.67 5.45
C ILE A 353 30.60 -16.26 5.96
N GLY A 354 29.65 -15.67 6.69
CA GLY A 354 29.72 -14.31 7.20
C GLY A 354 28.43 -13.90 7.91
N VAL A 355 28.36 -12.62 8.29
CA VAL A 355 27.21 -12.01 8.96
C VAL A 355 26.96 -10.63 8.36
N LEU A 356 25.70 -10.34 8.08
CA LEU A 356 25.20 -9.01 7.75
C LEU A 356 24.69 -8.39 9.05
N ASP A 357 25.38 -7.36 9.53
CA ASP A 357 25.02 -6.61 10.71
C ASP A 357 24.33 -5.30 10.31
N VAL A 358 23.22 -4.95 10.96
CA VAL A 358 22.47 -3.72 10.71
C VAL A 358 22.04 -3.10 12.04
N GLN A 359 22.29 -1.81 12.20
CA GLN A 359 22.11 -1.08 13.45
C GLN A 359 21.19 0.14 13.25
N SER A 360 20.47 0.53 14.30
CA SER A 360 19.59 1.69 14.32
C SER A 360 19.74 2.50 15.61
N ARG A 361 19.49 3.82 15.53
CA ARG A 361 19.40 4.74 16.68
C ARG A 361 18.06 4.66 17.42
N GLU A 362 17.08 3.96 16.85
CA GLU A 362 15.76 3.79 17.44
C GLU A 362 15.64 2.45 18.17
N VAL A 363 14.86 2.41 19.24
CA VAL A 363 14.49 1.16 19.93
C VAL A 363 13.45 0.45 19.09
N ALA A 364 13.56 -0.88 18.99
CA ALA A 364 12.63 -1.73 18.25
C ALA A 364 12.40 -1.27 16.79
N ALA A 365 13.48 -0.86 16.11
CA ALA A 365 13.40 -0.28 14.77
C ALA A 365 13.03 -1.28 13.66
N PHE A 366 13.18 -2.58 13.92
CA PHE A 366 12.97 -3.64 12.93
C PHE A 366 11.74 -4.46 13.28
N ASP A 367 10.76 -4.52 12.37
CA ASP A 367 9.59 -5.38 12.50
C ASP A 367 9.79 -6.74 11.80
N ASP A 368 8.81 -7.64 11.93
CA ASP A 368 8.87 -8.99 11.33
C ASP A 368 9.00 -8.95 9.79
N GLU A 369 8.44 -7.93 9.13
CA GLU A 369 8.52 -7.75 7.68
C GLU A 369 9.94 -7.32 7.28
N ASP A 370 10.53 -6.36 8.00
CA ASP A 370 11.92 -5.92 7.81
C ASP A 370 12.90 -7.07 7.99
N ILE A 371 12.74 -7.86 9.05
CA ILE A 371 13.59 -9.04 9.34
C ILE A 371 13.53 -10.03 8.17
N SER A 372 12.34 -10.35 7.67
CA SER A 372 12.18 -11.29 6.55
C SER A 372 12.80 -10.76 5.25
N ILE A 373 12.71 -9.45 5.02
CA ILE A 373 13.28 -8.80 3.82
C ILE A 373 14.81 -8.79 3.91
N LEU A 374 15.37 -8.33 5.04
CA LEU A 374 16.81 -8.27 5.25
C LEU A 374 17.43 -9.68 5.25
N GLN A 375 16.75 -10.70 5.79
CA GLN A 375 17.24 -12.09 5.71
C GLN A 375 17.30 -12.58 4.26
N THR A 376 16.29 -12.26 3.44
CA THR A 376 16.29 -12.61 2.01
C THR A 376 17.46 -11.93 1.29
N LEU A 377 17.77 -10.69 1.64
CA LEU A 377 18.94 -9.98 1.12
C LEU A 377 20.26 -10.60 1.61
N ALA A 378 20.35 -10.99 2.88
CA ALA A 378 21.53 -11.65 3.43
C ALA A 378 21.83 -12.96 2.69
N ASP A 379 20.81 -13.79 2.42
CA ASP A 379 20.96 -15.03 1.64
C ASP A 379 21.45 -14.75 0.21
N GLN A 380 20.92 -13.70 -0.42
CA GLN A 380 21.31 -13.25 -1.75
C GLN A 380 22.75 -12.72 -1.80
N VAL A 381 23.14 -11.89 -0.82
CA VAL A 381 24.50 -11.38 -0.65
C VAL A 381 25.49 -12.52 -0.45
N ALA A 382 25.13 -13.52 0.36
CA ALA A 382 25.96 -14.71 0.56
C ALA A 382 26.27 -15.41 -0.77
N ILE A 383 25.25 -15.60 -1.63
CA ILE A 383 25.40 -16.21 -2.96
C ILE A 383 26.34 -15.38 -3.84
N ALA A 384 26.17 -14.06 -3.88
CA ALA A 384 27.03 -13.18 -4.68
C ALA A 384 28.50 -13.25 -4.23
N ILE A 385 28.74 -13.20 -2.92
CA ILE A 385 30.09 -13.30 -2.33
C ILE A 385 30.72 -14.66 -2.64
N ASN A 386 29.95 -15.75 -2.51
CA ASN A 386 30.42 -17.09 -2.84
C ASN A 386 30.77 -17.21 -4.32
N ASN A 387 29.96 -16.65 -5.22
CA ASN A 387 30.24 -16.66 -6.65
C ASN A 387 31.50 -15.86 -7.01
N ALA A 388 31.68 -14.68 -6.41
CA ALA A 388 32.89 -13.87 -6.59
C ALA A 388 34.15 -14.61 -6.11
N ARG A 389 34.10 -15.22 -4.91
CA ARG A 389 35.19 -16.04 -4.37
C ARG A 389 35.53 -17.23 -5.27
N LEU A 390 34.52 -17.95 -5.76
CA LEU A 390 34.70 -19.07 -6.70
C LEU A 390 35.33 -18.62 -8.02
N PHE A 391 34.89 -17.49 -8.57
CA PHE A 391 35.43 -16.92 -9.80
C PHE A 391 36.89 -16.50 -9.63
N GLU A 392 37.23 -15.82 -8.52
CA GLU A 392 38.61 -15.43 -8.19
C GLU A 392 39.52 -16.65 -8.02
N GLN A 393 39.03 -17.71 -7.37
CA GLN A 393 39.77 -18.96 -7.24
C GLN A 393 40.04 -19.60 -8.60
N GLN A 394 39.03 -19.70 -9.46
CA GLN A 394 39.18 -20.23 -10.82
C GLN A 394 40.17 -19.41 -11.65
N LEU A 395 40.11 -18.08 -11.55
CA LEU A 395 41.03 -17.18 -12.24
C LEU A 395 42.47 -17.39 -11.74
N SER A 396 42.68 -17.50 -10.43
CA SER A 396 43.99 -17.77 -9.83
C SER A 396 44.58 -19.09 -10.34
N THR A 397 43.80 -20.17 -10.31
CA THR A 397 44.21 -21.49 -10.82
C THR A 397 44.51 -21.45 -12.33
N ALA A 398 43.71 -20.73 -13.12
CA ALA A 398 43.95 -20.58 -14.56
C ALA A 398 45.26 -19.82 -14.83
N LEU A 399 45.55 -18.76 -14.08
CA LEU A 399 46.80 -18.01 -14.19
C LEU A 399 48.00 -18.85 -13.78
N GLU A 400 47.89 -19.66 -12.73
CA GLU A 400 48.94 -20.59 -12.32
C GLU A 400 49.20 -21.66 -13.39
N SER A 401 48.15 -22.27 -13.92
CA SER A 401 48.25 -23.24 -15.02
C SER A 401 48.90 -22.63 -16.27
N ALA A 402 48.56 -21.39 -16.61
CA ALA A 402 49.16 -20.69 -17.75
C ALA A 402 50.67 -20.44 -17.54
N ARG A 403 51.07 -20.06 -16.32
CA ARG A 403 52.49 -19.88 -15.95
C ARG A 403 53.26 -21.20 -16.05
N LEU A 404 52.72 -22.29 -15.50
CA LEU A 404 53.35 -23.61 -15.55
C LEU A 404 53.49 -24.13 -16.99
N PHE A 405 52.46 -23.92 -17.82
CA PHE A 405 52.50 -24.27 -19.24
C PHE A 405 53.59 -23.48 -19.97
N GLN A 406 53.70 -22.17 -19.72
CA GLN A 406 54.73 -21.33 -20.32
C GLN A 406 56.15 -21.74 -19.90
N ASP A 407 56.38 -22.10 -18.63
CA ASP A 407 57.68 -22.59 -18.17
C ASP A 407 58.03 -23.93 -18.83
N THR A 408 57.06 -24.84 -18.92
CA THR A 408 57.22 -26.14 -19.58
C THR A 408 57.56 -25.97 -21.06
N GLN A 409 56.90 -25.05 -21.78
CA GLN A 409 57.19 -24.72 -23.17
C GLN A 409 58.61 -24.16 -23.34
N ARG A 410 59.06 -23.27 -22.45
CA ARG A 410 60.43 -22.75 -22.47
C ARG A 410 61.47 -23.85 -22.26
N ARG A 411 61.21 -24.78 -21.35
CA ARG A 411 62.10 -25.94 -21.10
C ARG A 411 62.16 -26.86 -22.31
N ALA A 412 61.01 -27.24 -22.87
CA ALA A 412 60.94 -28.09 -24.05
C ALA A 412 61.64 -27.46 -25.26
N ALA A 413 61.45 -26.15 -25.51
CA ALA A 413 62.14 -25.42 -26.57
C ALA A 413 63.67 -25.41 -26.38
N ARG A 414 64.14 -25.26 -25.13
CA ARG A 414 65.57 -25.29 -24.80
C ARG A 414 66.16 -26.69 -24.99
N GLU A 415 65.45 -27.73 -24.56
CA GLU A 415 65.87 -29.12 -24.75
C GLU A 415 65.93 -29.48 -26.24
N GLN A 416 64.93 -29.09 -27.03
CA GLN A 416 64.92 -29.32 -28.47
C GLN A 416 66.08 -28.59 -29.16
N LEU A 417 66.35 -27.32 -28.82
CA LEU A 417 67.48 -26.57 -29.35
C LEU A 417 68.81 -27.25 -29.01
N THR A 418 68.97 -27.68 -27.75
CA THR A 418 70.17 -28.40 -27.30
C THR A 418 70.34 -29.70 -28.09
N GLY A 419 69.27 -30.49 -28.24
CA GLY A 419 69.29 -31.72 -29.03
C GLY A 419 69.67 -31.48 -30.50
N GLN A 420 69.09 -30.47 -31.16
CA GLN A 420 69.43 -30.11 -32.54
C GLN A 420 70.90 -29.70 -32.71
N ILE A 421 71.45 -28.93 -31.75
CA ILE A 421 72.87 -28.56 -31.75
C ILE A 421 73.73 -29.81 -31.59
N THR A 422 73.40 -30.68 -30.63
CA THR A 422 74.12 -31.95 -30.39
C THR A 422 74.09 -32.86 -31.63
N ASP A 423 72.95 -33.01 -32.29
CA ASP A 423 72.81 -33.82 -33.52
C ASP A 423 73.67 -33.27 -34.68
N LYS A 424 73.67 -31.95 -34.89
CA LYS A 424 74.53 -31.30 -35.90
C LYS A 424 76.02 -31.45 -35.59
N VAL A 425 76.40 -31.31 -34.31
CA VAL A 425 77.78 -31.45 -33.86
C VAL A 425 78.27 -32.89 -34.09
N HIS A 426 77.44 -33.91 -33.78
CA HIS A 426 77.79 -35.32 -33.98
C HIS A 426 77.84 -35.76 -35.45
N SER A 427 77.05 -35.13 -36.33
CA SER A 427 76.99 -35.48 -37.75
C SER A 427 78.08 -34.80 -38.62
N SER A 428 78.91 -33.94 -38.03
CA SER A 428 80.01 -33.28 -38.73
C SER A 428 81.25 -34.18 -38.86
N PRO A 429 81.78 -34.44 -40.08
CA PRO A 429 82.91 -35.34 -40.27
C PRO A 429 84.26 -34.66 -39.98
N GLY A 430 84.92 -35.10 -38.91
CA GLY A 430 86.28 -34.69 -38.54
C GLY A 430 86.34 -33.60 -37.47
N VAL A 431 87.34 -33.66 -36.58
CA VAL A 431 87.48 -32.78 -35.40
C VAL A 431 87.44 -31.30 -35.76
N GLU A 432 88.10 -30.90 -36.84
CA GLU A 432 88.13 -29.51 -37.32
C GLU A 432 86.72 -29.00 -37.67
N LYS A 433 85.92 -29.84 -38.33
CA LYS A 433 84.57 -29.48 -38.80
C LYS A 433 83.54 -29.49 -37.68
N ILE A 434 83.73 -30.36 -36.68
CA ILE A 434 82.96 -30.37 -35.43
C ILE A 434 83.14 -29.05 -34.68
N ILE A 435 84.38 -28.56 -34.55
CA ILE A 435 84.69 -27.31 -33.85
C ILE A 435 84.06 -26.12 -34.56
N GLN A 436 84.17 -26.04 -35.89
CA GLN A 436 83.52 -24.98 -36.66
C GLN A 436 81.99 -25.04 -36.58
N THR A 437 81.39 -26.23 -36.67
CA THR A 437 79.93 -26.41 -36.55
C THR A 437 79.42 -26.03 -35.16
N ALA A 438 80.15 -26.42 -34.11
CA ALA A 438 79.80 -26.06 -32.73
C ALA A 438 79.90 -24.55 -32.51
N LEU A 439 80.93 -23.89 -33.04
CA LEU A 439 81.09 -22.44 -32.99
C LEU A 439 79.95 -21.70 -33.69
N ASP A 440 79.59 -22.11 -34.90
CA ASP A 440 78.51 -21.49 -35.68
C ASP A 440 77.13 -21.66 -35.02
N GLU A 441 76.84 -22.84 -34.48
CA GLU A 441 75.56 -23.09 -33.82
C GLU A 441 75.48 -22.40 -32.45
N LEU A 442 76.58 -22.30 -31.69
CA LEU A 442 76.62 -21.52 -30.45
C LEU A 442 76.50 -20.02 -30.71
N HIS A 443 77.17 -19.52 -31.76
CA HIS A 443 77.04 -18.13 -32.21
C HIS A 443 75.58 -17.79 -32.53
N LYS A 444 74.89 -18.65 -33.30
CA LYS A 444 73.47 -18.47 -33.65
C LYS A 444 72.54 -18.63 -32.45
N ALA A 445 72.76 -19.63 -31.60
CA ALA A 445 71.88 -19.94 -30.48
C ALA A 445 71.98 -18.92 -29.34
N LEU A 446 73.16 -18.33 -29.12
CA LEU A 446 73.42 -17.40 -28.03
C LEU A 446 73.49 -15.94 -28.47
N GLY A 447 73.49 -15.66 -29.79
CA GLY A 447 73.52 -14.32 -30.34
C GLY A 447 74.79 -13.53 -30.00
N THR A 448 75.93 -14.21 -29.83
CA THR A 448 77.17 -13.58 -29.38
C THR A 448 78.00 -13.07 -30.55
N SER A 449 78.58 -11.88 -30.48
CA SER A 449 79.32 -11.31 -31.62
C SER A 449 80.62 -12.05 -31.99
N HIS A 450 81.24 -12.74 -31.02
CA HIS A 450 82.48 -13.50 -31.22
C HIS A 450 82.49 -14.75 -30.33
N ALA A 451 82.92 -15.88 -30.87
CA ALA A 451 83.14 -17.13 -30.14
C ALA A 451 84.48 -17.76 -30.59
N TYR A 452 85.26 -18.29 -29.66
CA TYR A 452 86.52 -18.99 -29.95
C TYR A 452 86.62 -20.27 -29.12
N VAL A 453 87.24 -21.31 -29.70
CA VAL A 453 87.51 -22.59 -29.03
C VAL A 453 89.02 -22.73 -28.90
N ARG A 454 89.51 -22.91 -27.67
CA ARG A 454 90.93 -23.20 -27.39
C ARG A 454 91.05 -24.65 -26.96
N LEU A 455 91.69 -25.47 -27.78
CA LEU A 455 92.03 -26.84 -27.41
C LEU A 455 93.29 -26.82 -26.55
N GLY A 456 93.21 -27.31 -25.31
CA GLY A 456 94.38 -27.55 -24.48
C GLY A 456 95.02 -28.88 -24.85
N ASN A 457 96.35 -28.96 -24.82
CA ASN A 457 97.04 -30.25 -24.82
C ASN A 457 96.72 -30.98 -23.50
N ALA A 458 96.57 -32.31 -23.55
CA ALA A 458 96.31 -33.12 -22.37
C ALA A 458 97.37 -32.84 -21.29
N PRO A 459 96.99 -32.64 -20.01
CA PRO A 459 97.95 -32.36 -18.95
C PRO A 459 98.89 -33.55 -18.79
N THR A 460 100.19 -33.31 -18.90
CA THR A 460 101.20 -34.23 -18.37
C THR A 460 101.04 -34.32 -16.85
N GLN A 461 101.22 -35.51 -16.27
CA GLN A 461 100.90 -35.84 -14.86
C GLN A 461 101.53 -34.93 -13.78
N ASP A 462 102.43 -34.01 -14.14
CA ASP A 462 103.14 -33.14 -13.20
C ASP A 462 102.40 -31.84 -12.82
N GLU A 463 101.33 -31.45 -13.51
CA GLU A 463 100.65 -30.15 -13.27
C GLU A 463 99.40 -30.22 -12.35
N VAL A 464 99.06 -31.39 -11.79
CA VAL A 464 97.85 -31.52 -10.93
C VAL A 464 98.08 -31.05 -9.48
N GLN A 465 99.30 -30.68 -9.08
CA GLN A 465 99.57 -30.33 -7.67
C GLN A 465 99.65 -28.84 -7.31
N GLN A 466 99.61 -27.89 -8.24
CA GLN A 466 99.64 -26.46 -7.86
C GLN A 466 98.85 -25.61 -8.84
N GLY A 467 97.73 -25.04 -8.37
CA GLY A 467 96.87 -24.17 -9.17
C GLY A 467 95.77 -23.51 -8.33
N ASP A 468 96.17 -22.53 -7.51
CA ASP A 468 95.30 -21.44 -7.07
C ASP A 468 94.97 -20.57 -8.29
N GLY A 469 93.68 -20.32 -8.51
CA GLY A 469 93.14 -19.85 -9.79
C GLY A 469 93.05 -18.33 -9.88
N THR A 470 93.94 -17.70 -10.65
CA THR A 470 93.65 -16.41 -11.30
C THR A 470 94.50 -16.21 -12.56
N PRO A 471 93.93 -15.96 -13.76
CA PRO A 471 94.70 -15.64 -14.96
C PRO A 471 94.96 -14.12 -15.12
N PRO A 472 96.07 -13.70 -15.74
CA PRO A 472 96.44 -12.28 -15.87
C PRO A 472 95.77 -11.58 -17.07
N ALA A 473 95.56 -10.27 -16.93
CA ALA A 473 94.95 -9.39 -17.93
C ALA A 473 95.93 -8.94 -19.02
N GLY A 474 95.45 -8.88 -20.27
CA GLY A 474 96.18 -8.37 -21.43
C GLY A 474 95.40 -7.26 -22.16
N ASP A 475 96.12 -6.22 -22.54
CA ASP A 475 95.73 -4.88 -23.01
C ASP A 475 95.27 -4.85 -24.49
N ILE A 476 94.27 -4.03 -24.84
CA ILE A 476 93.85 -3.78 -26.23
C ILE A 476 93.40 -2.31 -26.40
N SER A 477 94.12 -1.54 -27.23
CA SER A 477 93.70 -0.24 -27.77
C SER A 477 93.46 -0.34 -29.29
N PRO A 478 92.46 0.35 -29.86
CA PRO A 478 92.42 0.63 -31.30
C PRO A 478 92.46 2.14 -31.61
N SER A 479 93.34 2.52 -32.55
CA SER A 479 93.40 3.81 -33.25
C SER A 479 92.32 3.90 -34.33
N GLY A 480 91.76 5.10 -34.54
CA GLY A 480 90.57 5.34 -35.34
C GLY A 480 90.78 5.67 -36.82
N GLU A 481 89.66 6.00 -37.47
CA GLU A 481 89.57 6.89 -38.63
C GLU A 481 88.15 7.51 -38.66
N GLU A 482 88.12 8.84 -38.77
CA GLU A 482 86.94 9.70 -38.88
C GLU A 482 86.37 9.66 -40.31
N ASP A 483 85.04 9.65 -40.44
CA ASP A 483 84.39 10.38 -41.52
C ASP A 483 83.13 11.10 -41.01
N THR A 484 82.97 12.30 -41.54
CA THR A 484 82.39 13.50 -40.95
C THR A 484 81.00 13.80 -41.51
N SER A 485 80.00 13.90 -40.61
CA SER A 485 78.93 14.94 -40.51
C SER A 485 78.00 15.27 -41.73
N PRO A 486 76.91 16.07 -41.59
CA PRO A 486 76.23 16.62 -40.39
C PRO A 486 74.69 16.32 -40.36
N VAL A 487 74.06 16.12 -39.19
CA VAL A 487 73.45 17.09 -38.25
C VAL A 487 72.24 17.90 -38.76
N LYS A 488 71.09 17.68 -38.11
CA LYS A 488 70.19 18.67 -37.46
C LYS A 488 69.15 17.90 -36.64
N ASP A 489 69.36 17.76 -35.33
CA ASP A 489 68.88 18.65 -34.25
C ASP A 489 67.36 18.60 -34.03
N ALA A 490 66.93 18.03 -32.90
CA ALA A 490 66.45 18.85 -31.78
C ALA A 490 66.21 18.01 -30.50
N SER A 491 66.96 18.42 -29.46
CA SER A 491 66.68 18.39 -28.01
C SER A 491 66.39 17.04 -27.32
N SER A 492 67.32 16.48 -26.53
CA SER A 492 67.75 16.91 -25.18
C SER A 492 66.60 16.84 -24.17
N GLY A 493 66.63 15.99 -23.15
CA GLY A 493 67.67 15.85 -22.13
C GLY A 493 67.00 16.12 -20.77
N THR A 494 67.44 15.65 -19.60
CA THR A 494 68.65 14.93 -19.21
C THR A 494 68.44 14.43 -17.76
N SER A 495 69.30 13.46 -17.38
CA SER A 495 69.82 13.20 -16.02
C SER A 495 68.91 12.46 -15.05
N ALA A 496 69.18 11.21 -14.63
CA ALA A 496 70.43 10.56 -14.20
C ALA A 496 71.10 11.26 -13.02
N GLU A 497 70.99 10.69 -11.82
CA GLU A 497 72.13 10.54 -10.93
C GLU A 497 71.96 9.30 -10.05
N LYS A 498 73.11 8.72 -9.70
CA LYS A 498 73.38 7.34 -9.33
C LYS A 498 74.25 7.41 -8.07
N SER A 499 73.99 6.63 -7.03
CA SER A 499 75.01 5.91 -6.22
C SER A 499 74.47 5.35 -4.89
N ASP A 500 74.56 4.02 -4.78
CA ASP A 500 74.69 3.18 -3.56
C ASP A 500 76.10 3.39 -2.89
N PRO A 501 76.52 2.79 -1.72
CA PRO A 501 76.03 1.59 -1.00
C PRO A 501 76.11 1.61 0.57
N ALA A 502 75.92 0.43 1.20
CA ALA A 502 75.77 0.04 2.61
C ALA A 502 77.00 0.04 3.59
N LYS A 503 76.73 0.05 4.92
CA LYS A 503 77.25 -0.81 6.06
C LYS A 503 76.99 -0.16 7.45
N ILE A 504 76.37 -0.84 8.43
CA ILE A 504 76.93 -1.60 9.59
C ILE A 504 77.86 -0.79 10.53
N ASP A 505 77.42 -0.44 11.76
CA ASP A 505 77.85 -0.99 13.07
C ASP A 505 77.50 -0.09 14.29
N ASP A 506 76.99 -0.76 15.34
CA ASP A 506 77.26 -0.63 16.78
C ASP A 506 77.12 0.65 17.66
N LEU A 507 76.47 0.40 18.81
CA LEU A 507 76.77 0.79 20.21
C LEU A 507 76.41 2.19 20.76
N LYS A 508 75.47 2.12 21.72
CA LYS A 508 75.54 2.55 23.15
C LYS A 508 75.29 4.00 23.60
N ASP A 509 74.62 4.00 24.76
CA ASP A 509 74.62 4.93 25.89
C ASP A 509 74.09 6.36 25.63
N GLU A 510 73.39 7.04 26.51
CA GLU A 510 72.81 6.86 27.85
C GLU A 510 72.11 8.21 28.12
N SER A 511 71.13 8.23 29.04
CA SER A 511 70.67 9.42 29.80
C SER A 511 69.90 10.52 29.02
N GLY A 512 68.87 11.19 29.55
CA GLY A 512 68.19 11.21 30.84
C GLY A 512 66.81 11.86 30.61
N ALA A 513 65.76 11.42 31.29
CA ALA A 513 65.31 11.94 32.59
C ALA A 513 64.57 13.30 32.52
N SER A 514 63.33 13.27 33.02
CA SER A 514 62.45 14.38 33.43
C SER A 514 61.87 15.23 32.28
N ASN A 515 60.63 15.68 32.32
CA ASN A 515 59.95 16.22 33.49
C ASN A 515 58.42 16.19 33.33
N ASP A 516 57.74 16.12 34.48
CA ASP A 516 56.30 16.27 34.69
C ASP A 516 55.72 17.56 34.10
N GLY A 517 54.42 17.49 33.80
CA GLY A 517 53.52 18.61 33.51
C GLY A 517 52.08 18.13 33.40
#